data_AF-A0A658NLN5-F1
#
_entry.id   AF-A0A658NLN5-F1
#
_cell.length_a   1.000
_cell.length_b   1.000
_cell.length_c   1.000
_cell.angle_alpha   90.00
_cell.angle_beta   90.00
_cell.angle_gamma   90.00
#
_symmetry.space_group_name_H-M   'P 1'
#
loop_
_entity.id
_entity.type
_entity.pdbx_description
1 polymer ?
#
loop_
_entity_poly.entity_id
_entity_poly.type
_entity_poly.pdbx_seq_one_letter_code
_entity_poly.pdbx_strand_id
1 'polypeptide(L)'
;LHASHGVVYDQRNSLVVGFAMGFAVIPIIFTIAEDALSAVPRSLTSASLACGASPWQTAWRVVLPTASPGIFSAAMVGLGRA
;
A
#
# COMPACT_ATOMS: atom_id res chain seq x y z
N LEU A 1 19.75 -37.11 4.01
CA LEU A 1 18.72 -36.62 3.07
C LEU A 1 18.82 -35.09 3.02
N HIS A 2 19.48 -34.61 1.96
CA HIS A 2 19.50 -33.27 1.35
C HIS A 2 19.73 -32.00 2.20
N ALA A 3 21.01 -31.57 2.21
CA ALA A 3 21.52 -30.19 2.09
C ALA A 3 20.94 -29.12 3.04
N SER A 4 21.44 -29.09 4.27
CA SER A 4 21.48 -27.87 5.09
C SER A 4 22.47 -26.88 4.45
N HIS A 5 21.94 -26.04 3.56
CA HIS A 5 22.69 -24.98 2.88
C HIS A 5 23.50 -24.13 3.88
N GLY A 6 24.83 -24.34 3.90
CA GLY A 6 25.80 -23.51 4.60
C GLY A 6 25.93 -22.13 3.95
N VAL A 7 24.86 -21.35 3.98
CA VAL A 7 24.93 -19.92 3.67
C VAL A 7 25.33 -19.23 4.95
N VAL A 8 26.61 -18.87 5.03
CA VAL A 8 27.06 -17.83 5.96
C VAL A 8 26.17 -16.62 5.70
N TYR A 9 25.28 -16.28 6.62
CA TYR A 9 24.55 -14.99 6.61
C TYR A 9 25.59 -13.90 6.86
N ASP A 10 26.39 -13.62 5.83
CA ASP A 10 27.29 -12.51 5.78
C ASP A 10 26.42 -11.25 5.88
N GLN A 11 26.77 -10.33 6.77
CA GLN A 11 26.04 -9.07 6.98
C GLN A 11 25.90 -8.26 5.67
N ARG A 12 26.70 -8.57 4.64
CA ARG A 12 26.54 -8.06 3.27
C ARG A 12 25.26 -8.51 2.58
N ASN A 13 24.75 -9.71 2.90
CA ASN A 13 23.54 -10.28 2.29
C ASN A 13 22.25 -9.71 2.91
N SER A 14 22.23 -9.30 4.18
CA SER A 14 21.02 -8.74 4.80
C SER A 14 20.60 -7.40 4.19
N LEU A 15 21.56 -6.59 3.72
CA LEU A 15 21.27 -5.40 2.92
C LEU A 15 20.60 -5.78 1.59
N VAL A 16 21.12 -6.80 0.90
CA VAL A 16 20.55 -7.31 -0.36
C VAL A 16 19.14 -7.87 -0.16
N VAL A 17 18.92 -8.61 0.92
CA VAL A 17 17.62 -9.15 1.30
C VAL A 17 16.64 -8.03 1.64
N GLY A 18 17.10 -6.99 2.35
CA GLY A 18 16.29 -5.80 2.63
C GLY A 18 15.86 -5.06 1.36
N PHE A 19 16.77 -4.88 0.40
CA PHE A 19 16.41 -4.31 -0.90
C PHE A 19 15.44 -5.20 -1.68
N ALA A 20 15.69 -6.51 -1.75
CA ALA A 20 14.81 -7.45 -2.44
C ALA A 20 13.39 -7.48 -1.82
N MET A 21 13.29 -7.51 -0.49
CA MET A 21 12.02 -7.43 0.22
C MET A 21 11.35 -6.08 0.04
N GLY A 22 12.11 -4.98 0.01
CA GLY A 22 11.59 -3.64 -0.30
C GLY A 22 10.92 -3.60 -1.68
N PHE A 23 11.57 -4.13 -2.71
CA PHE A 23 10.96 -4.24 -4.05
C PHE A 23 9.75 -5.17 -4.07
N ALA A 24 9.77 -6.28 -3.30
CA ALA A 24 8.65 -7.20 -3.20
C ALA A 24 7.41 -6.59 -2.51
N VAL A 25 7.60 -5.61 -1.63
CA VAL A 25 6.52 -4.90 -0.91
C VAL A 25 5.84 -3.83 -1.76
N ILE A 26 6.52 -3.27 -2.78
CA ILE A 26 5.94 -2.26 -3.70
C ILE A 26 4.60 -2.71 -4.31
N PRO A 27 4.49 -3.86 -4.99
CA PRO A 27 3.22 -4.29 -5.57
C PRO A 27 2.15 -4.56 -4.51
N ILE A 28 2.53 -5.04 -3.32
CA ILE A 28 1.62 -5.30 -2.22
C ILE A 28 0.98 -3.98 -1.72
N ILE A 29 1.81 -2.95 -1.50
CA ILE A 29 1.32 -1.62 -1.11
C ILE A 29 0.40 -1.06 -2.19
N PHE A 30 0.76 -1.23 -3.47
CA PHE A 30 -0.04 -0.73 -4.58
C PHE A 30 -1.43 -1.36 -4.63
N THR A 31 -1.52 -2.70 -4.54
CA THR A 31 -2.79 -3.42 -4.48
C THR A 31 -3.65 -2.96 -3.31
N ILE A 32 -3.05 -2.81 -2.12
CA ILE A 32 -3.74 -2.34 -0.93
C ILE A 32 -4.29 -0.92 -1.11
N ALA A 33 -3.48 -0.02 -1.68
CA ALA A 33 -3.88 1.36 -1.93
C ALA A 33 -5.01 1.43 -2.96
N GLU A 34 -4.96 0.62 -4.02
CA GLU A 34 -6.01 0.53 -5.04
C GLU A 34 -7.34 0.03 -4.45
N ASP A 35 -7.29 -0.96 -3.57
CA ASP A 35 -8.46 -1.50 -2.89
C ASP A 35 -9.09 -0.44 -1.96
N ALA A 36 -8.26 0.26 -1.18
CA ALA A 36 -8.72 1.34 -0.31
C ALA A 36 -9.28 2.56 -1.08
N LEU A 37 -8.71 2.87 -2.25
CA LEU A 37 -9.24 3.92 -3.15
C LEU A 37 -10.56 3.50 -3.79
N SER A 38 -10.68 2.23 -4.20
CA SER A 38 -11.89 1.67 -4.80
C SER A 38 -13.05 1.55 -3.81
N ALA A 39 -12.74 1.46 -2.51
CA ALA A 39 -13.74 1.52 -1.43
C ALA A 39 -14.40 2.91 -1.30
N VAL A 40 -13.81 3.98 -1.85
CA VAL A 40 -14.41 5.32 -1.82
C VAL A 40 -15.59 5.38 -2.81
N PRO A 41 -16.81 5.71 -2.36
CA PRO A 41 -17.97 5.74 -3.23
C PRO A 41 -17.83 6.88 -4.26
N ARG A 42 -17.95 6.54 -5.55
CA ARG A 42 -17.85 7.48 -6.68
C ARG A 42 -18.81 8.69 -6.57
N SER A 43 -19.89 8.54 -5.81
CA SER A 43 -20.85 9.62 -5.50
C SER A 43 -20.22 10.80 -4.77
N LEU A 44 -19.24 10.58 -3.88
CA LEU A 44 -18.53 11.66 -3.19
C LEU A 44 -17.64 12.44 -4.16
N THR A 45 -16.95 11.72 -5.04
CA THR A 45 -16.12 12.32 -6.08
C THR A 45 -16.97 13.12 -7.06
N SER A 46 -18.11 12.59 -7.51
CA SER A 46 -19.00 13.30 -8.45
C SER A 46 -19.71 14.50 -7.80
N ALA A 47 -20.08 14.42 -6.52
CA ALA A 47 -20.64 15.54 -5.77
C ALA A 47 -19.62 16.68 -5.61
N SER A 48 -18.35 16.34 -5.29
CA SER A 48 -17.26 17.32 -5.20
C SER A 48 -17.01 18.03 -6.52
N LEU A 49 -16.98 17.28 -7.63
CA LEU A 49 -16.85 17.84 -8.98
C LEU A 49 -18.06 18.70 -9.38
N ALA A 50 -19.28 18.31 -9.00
CA ALA A 50 -20.50 19.08 -9.26
C ALA A 50 -20.55 20.40 -8.48
N CYS A 51 -19.90 20.48 -7.32
CA CYS A 51 -19.70 21.71 -6.56
C CYS A 51 -18.58 22.62 -7.13
N GLY A 52 -17.96 22.26 -8.25
CA GLY A 52 -16.91 23.05 -8.90
C GLY A 52 -15.50 22.80 -8.35
N ALA A 53 -15.27 21.76 -7.55
CA ALA A 53 -13.94 21.42 -7.06
C ALA A 53 -13.08 20.81 -8.18
N SER A 54 -11.76 21.06 -8.15
CA SER A 54 -10.85 20.42 -9.10
C SER A 54 -10.64 18.93 -8.75
N PRO A 55 -10.24 18.09 -9.73
CA PRO A 55 -9.93 16.67 -9.48
C PRO A 55 -8.86 16.49 -8.40
N TRP A 56 -7.86 17.38 -8.37
CA TRP A 56 -6.79 17.36 -7.38
C TRP A 56 -7.27 17.74 -5.98
N GLN A 57 -8.12 18.77 -5.87
CA GLN A 57 -8.75 19.14 -4.60
C GLN A 57 -9.64 18.02 -4.07
N THR A 58 -10.36 17.35 -4.95
CA THR A 58 -11.23 16.21 -4.61
C THR A 58 -10.39 15.01 -4.13
N ALA A 59 -9.28 14.71 -4.80
CA ALA A 59 -8.37 13.64 -4.42
C ALA A 59 -7.82 13.84 -2.99
N TRP A 60 -7.33 15.04 -2.68
CA TRP A 60 -6.71 15.32 -1.38
C TRP A 60 -7.71 15.55 -0.24
N ARG A 61 -8.84 16.20 -0.53
CA ARG A 61 -9.76 16.70 0.51
C ARG A 61 -10.96 15.78 0.74
N VAL A 62 -11.24 14.87 -0.19
CA VAL A 62 -12.38 13.93 -0.11
C VAL A 62 -11.88 12.49 -0.21
N VAL A 63 -11.17 12.13 -1.28
CA VAL A 63 -10.79 10.72 -1.53
C VAL A 63 -9.77 10.20 -0.51
N LEU A 64 -8.69 10.95 -0.23
CA LEU A 64 -7.68 10.58 0.76
C LEU A 64 -8.24 10.37 2.18
N PRO A 65 -9.00 11.30 2.77
CA PRO A 65 -9.56 11.09 4.10
C PRO A 65 -10.61 9.98 4.12
N THR A 66 -11.41 9.82 3.07
CA THR A 66 -12.40 8.72 2.99
C THR A 66 -11.75 7.35 2.79
N ALA A 67 -10.61 7.25 2.08
CA ALA A 67 -9.85 6.02 1.90
C ALA A 67 -9.00 5.64 3.13
N SER A 68 -8.71 6.61 4.02
CA SER A 68 -7.82 6.42 5.18
C SER A 68 -8.18 5.24 6.11
N PRO A 69 -9.45 4.90 6.39
CA PRO A 69 -9.79 3.74 7.22
C PRO A 69 -9.46 2.40 6.53
N GLY A 70 -9.61 2.35 5.20
CA GLY A 70 -9.26 1.19 4.38
C GLY A 70 -7.75 0.99 4.29
N ILE A 71 -7.01 2.09 4.08
CA ILE A 71 -5.54 2.09 4.12
C ILE A 71 -5.04 1.63 5.50
N PHE A 72 -5.65 2.12 6.58
CA PHE A 72 -5.27 1.74 7.94
C PHE A 72 -5.51 0.24 8.22
N SER A 73 -6.67 -0.28 7.83
CA SER A 73 -7.00 -1.71 7.99
C SER A 73 -6.04 -2.59 7.20
N ALA A 74 -5.74 -2.22 5.96
CA ALA A 74 -4.83 -2.98 5.12
C ALA A 74 -3.36 -2.86 5.56
N ALA A 75 -2.94 -1.72 6.12
CA ALA A 75 -1.64 -1.58 6.77
C ALA A 75 -1.51 -2.51 7.99
N MET A 76 -2.56 -2.67 8.81
CA MET A 76 -2.56 -3.63 9.91
C MET A 76 -2.42 -5.09 9.42
N VAL A 77 -3.11 -5.45 8.33
CA VAL A 77 -3.00 -6.80 7.73
C VAL A 77 -1.61 -7.04 7.13
N GLY A 78 -1.03 -6.04 6.48
CA GLY A 78 0.33 -6.10 5.92
C GLY A 78 1.41 -6.26 6.99
N LEU A 79 1.32 -5.47 8.07
CA LEU A 79 2.21 -5.58 9.23
C LEU A 79 2.08 -6.93 9.94
N GLY A 80 0.88 -7.50 10.02
CA GLY A 80 0.66 -8.82 10.62
C GLY A 80 1.23 -9.99 9.80
N ARG A 81 1.64 -9.76 8.54
CA ARG A 81 2.27 -10.77 7.67
C ARG A 81 3.79 -10.64 7.55
N ALA A 82 4.40 -9.58 8.09
CA ALA A 82 5.84 -9.31 8.02
C ALA A 82 6.58 -9.77 9.28
#